data_AF-A0A9D8EH13-F1
#
_entry.id   AF-A0A9D8EH13-F1
#
_cell.length_a   1.000
_cell.length_b   1.000
_cell.length_c   1.000
_cell.angle_alpha   90.00
_cell.angle_beta   90.00
_cell.angle_gamma   90.00
#
_symmetry.space_group_name_H-M   'P 1'
#
loop_
_entity.id
_entity.type
_entity.pdbx_description
1 polymer ?
#
loop_
_entity_poly.entity_id
_entity_poly.type
_entity_poly.pdbx_seq_one_letter_code
_entity_poly.pdbx_strand_id
1 'polypeptide(L)'
;MMPENKNETVIVQISDLHVGESDFVPSLLTRCVDEINELKPDIVMITGDLTGMGYRREYDTVKNYISPIKCKNVLIKPGNHDSRN
;
A
#
# COMPACT_ATOMS: atom_id res chain seq x y z
N MET A 1 31.63 12.34 3.64
CA MET A 1 30.73 11.63 2.72
C MET A 1 29.84 12.68 2.08
N MET A 2 29.93 12.89 0.77
CA MET A 2 29.11 13.89 0.08
C MET A 2 27.67 13.35 -0.04
N PRO A 3 26.63 14.17 0.14
CA PRO A 3 25.26 13.74 -0.11
C PRO A 3 25.08 13.41 -1.60
N GLU A 4 24.47 12.28 -1.92
CA GLU A 4 24.04 11.96 -3.28
C GLU A 4 23.04 13.02 -3.74
N ASN A 5 23.33 13.70 -4.86
CA ASN A 5 22.38 14.58 -5.54
C ASN A 5 21.30 13.70 -6.17
N LYS A 6 20.22 13.41 -5.44
CA LYS A 6 19.07 12.69 -6.00
C LYS A 6 18.22 13.70 -6.79
N ASN A 7 18.42 13.76 -8.11
CA ASN A 7 17.70 14.68 -9.00
C ASN A 7 16.26 14.24 -9.32
N GLU A 8 15.87 13.01 -8.96
CA GLU A 8 14.58 12.41 -9.33
C GLU A 8 13.80 12.03 -8.09
N THR A 9 12.51 12.41 -8.06
CA THR A 9 11.55 11.95 -7.05
C THR A 9 10.79 10.75 -7.62
N VAL A 10 10.89 9.61 -6.95
CA VAL A 10 10.18 8.39 -7.35
C VAL A 10 8.94 8.24 -6.47
N ILE A 11 7.77 8.21 -7.12
CA ILE A 11 6.48 8.01 -6.46
C ILE A 11 5.88 6.70 -6.97
N VAL A 12 5.54 5.81 -6.05
CA VAL A 12 4.72 4.64 -6.33
C VAL A 12 3.29 4.97 -5.95
N GLN A 13 2.35 4.65 -6.84
CA GLN A 13 0.92 4.72 -6.57
C GLN A 13 0.27 3.36 -6.81
N ILE A 14 -0.43 2.85 -5.80
CA ILE A 14 -1.27 1.65 -5.87
C ILE A 14 -2.68 1.97 -5.35
N SER A 15 -3.65 1.13 -5.67
CA SER A 15 -5.06 1.33 -5.31
C SER A 15 -5.79 0.00 -5.30
N ASP A 16 -7.01 -0.02 -4.75
CA ASP A 16 -7.99 -1.10 -4.92
C ASP A 16 -7.44 -2.46 -4.45
N LEU A 17 -7.00 -2.52 -3.20
CA LEU A 17 -6.45 -3.73 -2.58
C LEU A 17 -7.54 -4.76 -2.31
N HIS A 18 -8.76 -4.30 -2.02
CA HIS A 18 -9.95 -5.12 -1.76
C HIS A 18 -9.70 -6.31 -0.80
N VAL A 19 -8.93 -6.07 0.27
CA VAL A 19 -8.62 -7.11 1.25
C VAL A 19 -9.92 -7.59 1.91
N GLY A 20 -10.18 -8.90 1.81
CA GLY A 20 -11.39 -9.54 2.34
C GLY A 20 -12.38 -10.03 1.28
N GLU A 21 -12.21 -9.62 0.01
CA GLU A 21 -13.03 -10.15 -1.10
C GLU A 21 -12.59 -11.55 -1.54
N SER A 22 -13.49 -12.30 -2.19
CA SER A 22 -13.22 -13.66 -2.67
C SER A 22 -12.06 -13.73 -3.66
N ASP A 23 -11.88 -12.65 -4.42
CA ASP A 23 -10.91 -12.56 -5.50
C ASP A 23 -9.57 -11.97 -5.02
N PHE A 24 -9.46 -11.65 -3.72
CA PHE A 24 -8.21 -11.18 -3.12
C PHE A 24 -7.16 -12.31 -3.18
N VAL A 25 -6.05 -12.03 -3.86
CA VAL A 25 -4.91 -12.95 -4.00
C VAL A 25 -3.73 -12.45 -3.15
N PRO A 26 -3.50 -12.99 -1.94
CA PRO A 26 -2.43 -12.60 -1.03
C PRO A 26 -1.03 -12.45 -1.64
N SER A 27 -0.68 -13.37 -2.54
CA SER A 27 0.65 -13.40 -3.16
C SER A 27 0.89 -12.24 -4.10
N LEU A 28 -0.17 -11.68 -4.73
CA LEU A 28 -0.04 -10.51 -5.59
C LEU A 28 0.29 -9.26 -4.77
N LEU A 29 -0.39 -9.04 -3.65
CA LEU A 29 -0.10 -7.91 -2.77
C LEU A 29 1.28 -8.04 -2.12
N THR A 30 1.67 -9.25 -1.72
CA THR A 30 3.02 -9.51 -1.18
C THR A 30 4.10 -9.18 -2.22
N ARG A 31 3.94 -9.67 -3.45
CA ARG A 31 4.86 -9.35 -4.55
C ARG A 31 4.89 -7.87 -4.88
N CYS A 32 3.74 -7.20 -4.87
CA CYS A 32 3.66 -5.75 -5.07
C CYS A 32 4.51 -5.01 -4.02
N VAL A 33 4.42 -5.40 -2.74
CA VAL A 33 5.26 -4.81 -1.68
C VAL A 33 6.75 -5.05 -1.90
N ASP A 34 7.14 -6.23 -2.40
CA ASP A 34 8.53 -6.51 -2.77
C ASP A 34 9.01 -5.59 -3.90
N GLU A 35 8.23 -5.45 -4.98
CA GLU A 35 8.55 -4.56 -6.11
C GLU A 35 8.63 -3.08 -5.67
N ILE A 36 7.73 -2.63 -4.80
CA ILE A 36 7.78 -1.29 -4.19
C ILE A 36 9.10 -1.08 -3.44
N ASN A 37 9.53 -2.08 -2.67
CA ASN A 37 10.76 -2.00 -1.89
C ASN A 37 12.01 -1.99 -2.78
N GLU A 38 12.01 -2.71 -3.90
CA GLU A 38 13.11 -2.72 -4.88
C GLU A 38 13.29 -1.34 -5.55
N LEU A 39 12.20 -0.64 -5.83
CA LEU A 39 12.21 0.71 -6.43
C LEU A 39 12.78 1.80 -5.50
N LYS A 40 12.86 1.55 -4.18
CA LYS A 40 13.30 2.52 -3.16
C LYS A 40 12.64 3.91 -3.35
N PRO A 41 11.30 3.99 -3.41
CA PRO A 41 10.60 5.23 -3.71
C PRO A 41 10.73 6.24 -2.57
N ASP A 42 10.58 7.51 -2.93
CA ASP A 42 10.50 8.62 -1.97
C ASP A 42 9.13 8.70 -1.31
N ILE A 43 8.08 8.29 -2.02
CA ILE A 43 6.68 8.28 -1.55
C ILE A 43 5.96 7.03 -2.08
N VAL A 44 5.17 6.39 -1.22
CA VAL A 44 4.16 5.39 -1.62
C VAL A 44 2.77 5.96 -1.33
N MET A 45 1.89 5.93 -2.33
CA MET A 45 0.50 6.34 -2.21
C MET A 45 -0.42 5.13 -2.39
N ILE A 46 -1.33 4.94 -1.44
CA ILE A 46 -2.40 3.95 -1.51
C ILE A 46 -3.74 4.69 -1.57
N THR A 47 -4.41 4.68 -2.73
CA THR A 47 -5.42 5.69 -3.07
C THR A 47 -6.88 5.30 -2.90
N GLY A 48 -7.18 4.14 -2.31
CA GLY A 48 -8.55 3.76 -1.98
C GLY A 48 -8.77 2.26 -1.93
N ASP A 49 -9.98 1.90 -1.54
CA ASP A 49 -10.54 0.55 -1.50
C ASP A 49 -9.54 -0.48 -0.94
N LEU A 50 -9.09 -0.17 0.28
CA LEU A 50 -8.13 -0.99 1.01
C LEU A 50 -8.75 -2.33 1.40
N THR A 51 -10.02 -2.27 1.82
CA THR A 51 -10.82 -3.38 2.33
C THR A 51 -11.96 -3.68 1.35
N GLY A 52 -12.45 -4.91 1.35
CA GLY A 52 -13.63 -5.27 0.55
C GLY A 52 -14.93 -4.70 1.12
N MET A 53 -15.06 -4.67 2.44
CA MET A 53 -16.32 -4.35 3.12
C MET A 53 -16.17 -3.39 4.31
N GLY A 54 -14.99 -2.80 4.53
CA GLY A 54 -14.77 -1.82 5.59
C GLY A 54 -14.70 -2.42 7.01
N TYR A 55 -14.59 -3.74 7.15
CA TYR A 55 -14.58 -4.36 8.47
C TYR A 55 -13.24 -4.17 9.18
N ARG A 56 -13.27 -4.03 10.50
CA ARG A 56 -12.05 -3.86 11.32
C ARG A 56 -11.00 -4.95 11.07
N ARG A 57 -11.42 -6.20 10.90
CA ARG A 57 -10.50 -7.33 10.63
C ARG A 57 -9.84 -7.24 9.26
N GLU A 58 -10.52 -6.67 8.27
CA GLU A 58 -9.96 -6.42 6.95
C GLU A 58 -8.86 -5.37 7.06
N TYR A 59 -9.08 -4.31 7.83
CA TYR A 59 -8.04 -3.32 8.14
C TYR A 59 -6.83 -3.89 8.86
N ASP A 60 -7.03 -4.76 9.84
CA ASP A 60 -5.91 -5.43 10.52
C ASP A 60 -5.11 -6.27 9.50
N THR A 61 -5.79 -6.89 8.54
CA THR A 61 -5.16 -7.65 7.45
C THR A 61 -4.42 -6.74 6.46
N VAL A 62 -5.04 -5.63 6.02
CA VAL A 62 -4.39 -4.59 5.20
C VAL A 62 -3.10 -4.14 5.86
N LYS A 63 -3.17 -3.77 7.14
CA LYS A 63 -2.02 -3.32 7.93
C LYS A 63 -0.89 -4.34 7.91
N ASN A 64 -1.20 -5.62 8.07
CA ASN A 64 -0.18 -6.68 8.03
C ASN A 64 0.51 -6.75 6.67
N TYR A 65 -0.24 -6.69 5.56
CA TYR A 65 0.34 -6.74 4.21
C TYR A 65 1.17 -5.52 3.86
N ILE A 66 0.76 -4.31 4.24
CA ILE A 66 1.48 -3.08 3.87
C ILE A 66 2.59 -2.70 4.86
N SER A 67 2.61 -3.28 6.07
CA SER A 67 3.65 -3.02 7.07
C SER A 67 5.10 -3.28 6.63
N PRO A 68 5.40 -4.22 5.70
CA PRO A 68 6.76 -4.43 5.21
C PRO A 68 7.23 -3.38 4.18
N ILE A 69 6.40 -2.41 3.79
CA ILE A 69 6.83 -1.29 2.95
C ILE A 69 7.91 -0.50 3.68
N LYS A 70 9.10 -0.43 3.09
CA LYS A 70 10.29 0.23 3.65
C LYS A 70 10.35 1.74 3.37
N CYS A 71 9.48 2.23 2.48
CA CYS A 71 9.39 3.66 2.19
C CYS A 71 8.95 4.42 3.45
N LYS A 72 9.67 5.50 3.79
CA LYS A 72 9.38 6.31 4.97
C LYS A 72 8.07 7.09 4.84
N ASN A 73 7.74 7.54 3.63
CA ASN A 73 6.56 8.37 3.37
C ASN A 73 5.48 7.53 2.70
N VAL A 74 4.56 7.00 3.51
CA VAL A 74 3.38 6.27 3.04
C VAL A 74 2.14 7.11 3.27
N LEU A 75 1.44 7.45 2.19
CA LEU A 75 0.17 8.18 2.21
C LEU A 75 -0.95 7.21 1.88
N ILE A 76 -1.98 7.16 2.72
CA ILE A 76 -3.10 6.24 2.56
C ILE A 76 -4.39 7.04 2.62
N LYS A 77 -5.26 6.84 1.64
CA LYS A 77 -6.59 7.44 1.58
C LYS A 77 -7.64 6.33 1.50
N PRO A 78 -8.74 6.39 2.25
CA PRO A 78 -9.85 5.45 2.09
C PRO A 78 -10.60 5.67 0.77
N GLY A 79 -11.14 4.59 0.23
CA GLY A 79 -12.13 4.57 -0.85
C GLY A 79 -13.56 4.39 -0.33
N ASN A 80 -14.49 4.04 -1.23
CA ASN A 80 -15.89 3.85 -0.88
C ASN A 80 -16.16 2.52 -0.17
N HIS A 81 -15.35 1.49 -0.38
CA HIS A 81 -15.49 0.20 0.32
C HIS A 81 -15.01 0.25 1.76
N ASP A 82 -14.20 1.24 2.10
CA ASP A 82 -13.47 1.36 3.36
C ASP A 82 -14.31 1.89 4.52
N SER A 83 -15.50 2.43 4.28
CA SER A 83 -16.34 3.00 5.33
C SER A 83 -17.62 2.20 5.50
N ARG A 84 -17.66 1.35 6.52
CA ARG A 84 -18.90 0.83 7.10
C ARG A 84 -18.94 1.14 8.60
N ASN A 85 -20.01 1.82 9.00
CA ASN A 85 -20.34 2.13 10.39
C ASN A 85 -20.74 0.86 11.14
#